data_AF-A0A1G2WDC8-F1
#
_entry.id   AF-A0A1G2WDC8-F1
#
_cell.length_a   1.000
_cell.length_b   1.000
_cell.length_c   1.000
_cell.angle_alpha   90.00
_cell.angle_beta   90.00
_cell.angle_gamma   90.00
#
_symmetry.space_group_name_H-M   'P 1'
#
loop_
_entity.id
_entity.type
_entity.pdbx_description
1 polymer ?
#
loop_
_entity_poly.entity_id
_entity_poly.type
_entity_poly.pdbx_seq_one_letter_code
_entity_poly.pdbx_strand_id
1 'polypeptide(L)'
;MSVKSKPTLLPLALGAIVLALGAPASAQNIAEVAVSPRAPTHMVISVAGKAPATVRGEVHVAARTVCRNAVRNSELDFQDVRWCNRKSEAKAMARYAVMLAGAQQTAGATGTIVLSLR
;
A
#
# COMPACT_ATOMS: atom_id res chain seq x y z
N MET A 1 -14.85 -63.15 40.36
CA MET A 1 -13.62 -62.43 39.96
C MET A 1 -12.79 -63.40 39.14
N SER A 2 -12.83 -63.31 37.81
CA SER A 2 -12.19 -64.29 36.93
C SER A 2 -11.57 -63.60 35.72
N VAL A 3 -10.26 -63.75 35.62
CA VAL A 3 -9.43 -63.39 34.48
C VAL A 3 -9.78 -64.33 33.33
N LYS A 4 -10.04 -63.81 32.12
CA LYS A 4 -10.24 -64.61 30.90
C LYS A 4 -9.30 -64.10 29.81
N SER A 5 -8.43 -65.00 29.37
CA SER A 5 -7.28 -64.76 28.50
C SER A 5 -7.62 -64.87 27.00
N LYS A 6 -6.67 -64.36 26.18
CA LYS A 6 -6.35 -64.65 24.75
C LYS A 6 -7.10 -63.79 23.70
N PRO A 7 -6.63 -63.66 22.44
CA PRO A 7 -5.39 -64.16 21.80
C PRO A 7 -4.62 -63.15 20.92
N THR A 8 -3.41 -63.57 20.57
CA THR A 8 -2.54 -63.28 19.41
C THR A 8 -3.28 -63.11 18.07
N LEU A 9 -2.83 -62.17 17.21
CA LEU A 9 -2.30 -62.39 15.84
C LEU A 9 -2.41 -61.16 14.89
N LEU A 10 -1.26 -60.91 14.25
CA LEU A 10 -1.00 -60.45 12.87
C LEU A 10 -1.05 -58.96 12.46
N PRO A 11 -0.15 -58.57 11.53
CA PRO A 11 0.27 -57.21 11.24
C PRO A 11 -0.53 -56.57 10.09
N LEU A 12 -0.64 -55.24 10.11
CA LEU A 12 -1.06 -54.46 8.94
C LEU A 12 0.15 -53.79 8.30
N ALA A 13 0.38 -54.14 7.03
CA ALA A 13 1.20 -53.40 6.09
C ALA A 13 0.55 -52.05 5.74
N LEU A 14 1.34 -51.00 5.57
CA LEU A 14 1.08 -49.78 4.79
C LEU A 14 2.35 -48.91 4.97
N GLY A 15 3.00 -48.30 3.99
CA GLY A 15 2.76 -48.05 2.58
C GLY A 15 3.93 -47.15 2.14
N ALA A 16 4.38 -47.31 0.90
CA ALA A 16 5.55 -46.64 0.35
C ALA A 16 5.53 -45.11 0.54
N ILE A 17 6.59 -44.55 1.12
CA ILE A 17 6.84 -43.11 1.16
C ILE A 17 7.32 -42.71 -0.24
N VAL A 18 6.42 -42.13 -1.03
CA VAL A 18 6.72 -41.52 -2.32
C VAL A 18 7.58 -40.28 -2.07
N LEU A 19 8.74 -40.25 -2.73
CA LEU A 19 9.63 -39.09 -2.80
C LEU A 19 8.86 -37.88 -3.39
N ALA A 20 8.52 -36.92 -2.53
CA ALA A 20 8.21 -35.58 -2.98
C ALA A 20 9.55 -34.85 -3.18
N LEU A 21 9.93 -34.69 -4.45
CA LEU A 21 11.00 -33.81 -4.90
C LEU A 21 10.95 -32.48 -4.13
N GLY A 22 12.04 -32.15 -3.45
CA GLY A 22 12.25 -30.82 -2.90
C GLY A 22 12.10 -29.80 -4.03
N ALA A 23 11.02 -29.01 -3.99
CA ALA A 23 10.93 -27.79 -4.75
C ALA A 23 12.16 -26.94 -4.42
N PRO A 24 12.80 -26.28 -5.40
CA PRO A 24 13.80 -25.30 -5.07
C PRO A 24 13.10 -24.24 -4.24
N ALA A 25 13.50 -24.12 -2.97
CA ALA A 25 13.24 -22.91 -2.23
C ALA A 25 13.93 -21.81 -3.03
N SER A 26 13.15 -21.07 -3.83
CA SER A 26 13.62 -19.86 -4.47
C SER A 26 14.13 -18.98 -3.36
N ALA A 27 15.45 -18.96 -3.19
CA ALA A 27 16.14 -17.95 -2.42
C ALA A 27 15.77 -16.65 -3.11
N GLN A 28 14.69 -16.03 -2.62
CA GLN A 28 14.32 -14.68 -2.99
C GLN A 28 15.51 -13.88 -2.52
N ASN A 29 16.40 -13.56 -3.46
CA ASN A 29 17.46 -12.61 -3.26
C ASN A 29 16.70 -11.33 -2.89
N ILE A 30 16.55 -11.09 -1.59
CA ILE A 30 16.06 -9.81 -1.08
C ILE A 30 17.22 -8.88 -1.41
N ALA A 31 17.24 -8.43 -2.66
CA ALA A 31 18.12 -7.37 -3.09
C ALA A 31 17.82 -6.24 -2.12
N GLU A 32 18.82 -5.89 -1.32
CA GLU A 32 18.76 -4.78 -0.40
C GLU A 32 18.33 -3.57 -1.22
N VAL A 33 17.06 -3.19 -1.10
CA VAL A 33 16.53 -2.01 -1.76
C VAL A 33 17.24 -0.87 -1.07
N ALA A 34 18.31 -0.39 -1.70
CA ALA A 34 19.01 0.80 -1.27
C ALA A 34 18.03 1.97 -1.36
N VAL A 35 17.27 2.19 -0.29
CA VAL A 35 16.44 3.37 -0.13
C VAL A 35 17.43 4.50 0.12
N SER A 36 17.88 5.12 -0.98
CA SER A 36 18.54 6.42 -0.92
C SER A 36 17.68 7.32 -0.01
N PRO A 37 18.26 8.14 0.89
CA PRO A 37 17.54 8.95 1.87
C PRO A 37 16.83 10.15 1.21
N ARG A 38 16.06 9.87 0.16
CA ARG A 38 15.36 10.80 -0.68
C ARG A 38 14.09 11.23 0.05
N ALA A 39 13.85 12.54 0.10
CA ALA A 39 12.66 13.06 0.77
C ALA A 39 11.40 12.59 0.02
N PRO A 40 10.30 12.24 0.72
CA PRO A 40 9.14 11.66 0.06
C PRO A 40 8.46 12.68 -0.86
N THR A 41 8.38 12.37 -2.15
CA THR A 41 7.64 13.14 -3.18
C THR A 41 6.27 12.53 -3.51
N HIS A 42 5.78 11.69 -2.60
CA HIS A 42 4.49 11.04 -2.67
C HIS A 42 3.79 11.11 -1.30
N MET A 43 2.51 11.47 -1.29
CA MET A 43 1.69 11.49 -0.07
C MET A 43 0.29 10.97 -0.36
N VAL A 44 -0.27 10.22 0.60
CA VAL A 44 -1.61 9.64 0.54
C VAL A 44 -2.48 10.31 1.59
N ILE A 45 -3.65 10.79 1.16
CA ILE A 45 -4.64 11.44 2.03
C ILE A 45 -5.92 10.59 2.02
N SER A 46 -6.32 10.06 3.17
CA SER A 46 -7.65 9.45 3.33
C SER A 46 -8.71 10.55 3.42
N VAL A 47 -9.79 10.43 2.64
CA VAL A 47 -10.89 11.42 2.62
C VAL A 47 -12.16 10.95 3.33
N ALA A 48 -12.21 9.69 3.78
CA ALA A 48 -13.40 9.11 4.37
C ALA A 48 -13.82 9.87 5.64
N GLY A 49 -15.09 10.27 5.71
CA GLY A 49 -15.66 10.99 6.86
C GLY A 49 -15.13 12.41 7.07
N LYS A 50 -14.28 12.94 6.19
CA LYS A 50 -13.72 14.29 6.33
C LYS A 50 -14.60 15.33 5.66
N ALA A 51 -14.72 16.49 6.31
CA ALA A 51 -15.34 17.66 5.71
C ALA A 51 -14.52 18.16 4.50
N PRO A 52 -15.15 18.70 3.44
CA PRO A 52 -14.44 19.18 2.26
C PRO A 52 -13.38 20.26 2.56
N ALA A 53 -13.63 21.12 3.55
CA ALA A 53 -12.68 22.14 3.98
C ALA A 53 -11.41 21.51 4.59
N THR A 54 -11.55 20.45 5.37
CA THR A 54 -10.44 19.68 5.95
C THR A 54 -9.61 19.01 4.87
N VAL A 55 -10.25 18.35 3.90
CA VAL A 55 -9.57 17.72 2.76
C VAL A 55 -8.76 18.75 1.97
N ARG A 56 -9.33 19.94 1.73
CA ARG A 56 -8.63 21.03 1.04
C ARG A 56 -7.39 21.49 1.81
N GLY A 57 -7.50 21.65 3.13
CA GLY A 57 -6.37 22.01 3.98
C GLY A 57 -5.25 20.97 3.94
N GLU A 58 -5.58 19.68 4.05
CA GLU A 58 -4.61 18.59 3.96
C GLU A 58 -3.94 18.51 2.60
N VAL A 59 -4.71 18.69 1.52
CA VAL A 59 -4.17 18.75 0.14
C VAL A 59 -3.19 19.90 -0.03
N HIS A 60 -3.48 21.08 0.52
CA HIS A 60 -2.58 22.23 0.49
C HIS A 60 -1.25 21.95 1.19
N VAL A 61 -1.30 21.38 2.40
CA VAL A 61 -0.09 21.01 3.16
C VAL A 61 0.71 19.91 2.45
N ALA A 62 0.03 18.90 1.93
CA ALA A 62 0.67 17.80 1.22
C ALA A 62 1.34 18.27 -0.07
N ALA A 63 0.69 19.13 -0.86
CA ALA A 63 1.26 19.67 -2.09
C ALA A 63 2.54 20.47 -1.81
N ARG A 64 2.51 21.36 -0.80
CA ARG A 64 3.69 22.11 -0.37
C ARG A 64 4.83 21.20 0.08
N THR A 65 4.51 20.11 0.77
CA THR A 65 5.50 19.15 1.28
C THR A 65 6.15 18.39 0.13
N VAL A 66 5.35 17.80 -0.77
CA VAL A 66 5.85 17.04 -1.93
C VAL A 66 6.71 17.91 -2.84
N CYS A 67 6.27 19.13 -3.16
CA CYS A 67 7.04 20.03 -4.04
C CYS A 67 8.33 20.53 -3.38
N ARG A 68 8.35 20.79 -2.06
CA ARG A 68 9.59 21.13 -1.33
C ARG A 68 10.57 19.95 -1.29
N ASN A 69 10.05 18.74 -1.09
CA ASN A 69 10.86 17.53 -1.09
C ASN A 69 11.46 17.27 -2.48
N ALA A 70 10.70 17.54 -3.55
CA ALA A 70 11.21 17.44 -4.92
C ALA A 70 12.39 18.38 -5.17
N VAL A 71 12.35 19.62 -4.68
CA VAL A 71 13.51 20.52 -4.75
C VAL A 71 14.70 19.96 -3.99
N ARG A 72 14.48 19.46 -2.77
CA ARG A 72 15.56 18.83 -1.96
C ARG A 72 16.19 17.62 -2.66
N ASN A 73 15.40 16.92 -3.46
CA ASN A 73 15.82 15.76 -4.23
C ASN A 73 16.37 16.10 -5.62
N SER A 74 16.45 17.38 -5.97
CA SER A 74 16.81 17.88 -7.31
C SER A 74 15.90 17.34 -8.43
N GLU A 75 14.63 17.04 -8.12
CA GLU A 75 13.59 16.62 -9.08
C GLU A 75 12.80 17.80 -9.66
N LEU A 76 12.89 18.97 -9.02
CA LEU A 76 12.16 20.18 -9.36
C LEU A 76 13.07 21.39 -9.14
N ASP A 77 13.06 22.33 -10.09
CA ASP A 77 13.74 23.60 -9.89
C ASP A 77 13.06 24.45 -8.80
N PHE A 78 13.87 25.19 -8.05
CA PHE A 78 13.35 26.05 -6.98
C PHE A 78 12.33 27.09 -7.50
N GLN A 79 12.52 27.57 -8.73
CA GLN A 79 11.63 28.53 -9.38
C GLN A 79 10.24 27.93 -9.66
N ASP A 80 10.16 26.61 -9.83
CA ASP A 80 8.93 25.90 -10.18
C ASP A 80 8.10 25.46 -8.97
N VAL A 81 8.59 25.66 -7.74
CA VAL A 81 7.87 25.27 -6.50
C VAL A 81 6.46 25.86 -6.45
N ARG A 82 6.31 27.13 -6.84
CA ARG A 82 4.99 27.80 -6.83
C ARG A 82 4.05 27.20 -7.89
N TRP A 83 4.58 26.87 -9.05
CA TRP A 83 3.82 26.19 -10.10
C TRP A 83 3.41 24.79 -9.65
N CYS A 84 4.35 24.01 -9.11
CA CYS A 84 4.14 22.67 -8.59
C CYS A 84 3.05 22.65 -7.51
N ASN A 85 3.11 23.55 -6.51
CA ASN A 85 2.10 23.61 -5.46
C ASN A 85 0.70 23.80 -6.05
N ARG A 86 0.52 24.82 -6.90
CA ARG A 86 -0.79 25.14 -7.49
C ARG A 86 -1.31 24.02 -8.37
N LYS A 87 -0.45 23.40 -9.20
CA LYS A 87 -0.84 22.29 -10.08
C LYS A 87 -1.19 21.02 -9.30
N SER A 88 -0.40 20.68 -8.29
CA SER A 88 -0.64 19.51 -7.43
C SER A 88 -1.93 19.67 -6.63
N GLU A 89 -2.18 20.84 -6.04
CA GLU A 89 -3.44 21.15 -5.34
C GLU A 89 -4.64 21.04 -6.28
N ALA A 90 -4.58 21.67 -7.45
CA ALA A 90 -5.67 21.64 -8.42
C ALA A 90 -5.97 20.20 -8.90
N LYS A 91 -4.93 19.41 -9.21
CA LYS A 91 -5.07 18.01 -9.66
C LYS A 91 -5.66 17.12 -8.56
N ALA A 92 -5.20 17.29 -7.32
CA ALA A 92 -5.71 16.57 -6.15
C ALA A 92 -7.18 16.90 -5.87
N MET A 93 -7.55 18.19 -5.88
CA MET A 93 -8.92 18.61 -5.65
C MET A 93 -9.87 18.24 -6.79
N ALA A 94 -9.40 18.21 -8.04
CA ALA A 94 -10.18 17.72 -9.17
C ALA A 94 -10.52 16.22 -8.99
N ARG A 95 -9.54 15.40 -8.58
CA ARG A 95 -9.78 13.98 -8.24
C ARG A 95 -10.76 13.83 -7.09
N TYR A 96 -10.62 14.67 -6.05
CA TYR A 96 -11.56 14.67 -4.93
C TYR A 96 -12.99 15.02 -5.36
N ALA A 97 -13.18 16.01 -6.22
CA ALA A 97 -14.50 16.38 -6.74
C ALA A 97 -15.15 15.22 -7.52
N VAL A 98 -14.38 14.50 -8.34
CA VAL A 98 -14.86 13.30 -9.04
C VAL A 98 -15.24 12.20 -8.06
N MET A 99 -14.42 11.95 -7.02
CA MET A 99 -14.75 10.98 -5.97
C MET A 99 -16.02 11.35 -5.21
N LEU A 100 -16.21 12.64 -4.91
CA LEU A 100 -17.40 13.11 -4.20
C LEU A 100 -18.66 12.96 -5.06
N ALA A 101 -18.59 13.30 -6.35
CA ALA A 101 -19.69 13.11 -7.30
C ALA A 101 -20.05 11.63 -7.47
N GLY A 102 -19.05 10.74 -7.58
CA GLY A 102 -19.26 9.30 -7.64
C GLY A 102 -19.81 8.72 -6.34
N ALA A 103 -19.37 9.21 -5.18
CA ALA A 103 -19.84 8.76 -3.88
C ALA A 103 -21.28 9.21 -3.56
N GLN A 104 -21.70 10.38 -4.07
CA GLN A 104 -23.10 10.81 -4.04
C GLN A 104 -23.99 9.84 -4.84
N GLN A 105 -23.44 9.17 -5.85
CA GLN A 105 -24.16 8.17 -6.64
C GLN A 105 -24.15 6.77 -6.00
N THR A 106 -23.24 6.48 -5.05
CA THR A 106 -23.01 5.12 -4.50
C THR A 106 -23.03 4.99 -2.97
N ALA A 107 -23.53 6.00 -2.24
CA ALA A 107 -23.76 5.95 -0.78
C ALA A 107 -22.51 5.60 0.08
N GLY A 108 -21.34 6.17 -0.24
CA GLY A 108 -20.16 6.07 0.63
C GLY A 108 -18.87 6.59 -0.01
N ALA A 109 -18.41 7.77 0.40
CA ALA A 109 -17.13 8.31 -0.08
C ALA A 109 -15.94 7.68 0.68
N THR A 110 -15.57 6.45 0.33
CA THR A 110 -14.28 5.85 0.72
C THR A 110 -13.28 6.03 -0.40
N GLY A 111 -12.22 6.82 -0.18
CA GLY A 111 -11.21 7.07 -1.19
C GLY A 111 -9.91 7.65 -0.62
N THR A 112 -8.84 7.52 -1.39
CA THR A 112 -7.53 8.11 -1.09
C THR A 112 -7.09 9.06 -2.20
N ILE A 113 -6.68 10.27 -1.84
CA ILE A 113 -6.01 11.17 -2.78
C ILE A 113 -4.51 10.89 -2.71
N VAL A 114 -3.91 10.53 -3.84
CA VAL A 114 -2.46 10.42 -3.98
C VAL A 114 -1.91 11.69 -4.63
N LEU A 115 -1.05 12.40 -3.91
CA LEU A 115 -0.23 13.48 -4.45
C LEU A 115 1.14 12.90 -4.83
N SER A 116 1.57 13.16 -6.06
CA SER A 116 2.81 12.63 -6.63
C SER A 116 3.37 13.61 -7.65
N LEU A 117 4.69 13.78 -7.69
CA LEU A 117 5.37 14.69 -8.60
C LEU A 117 5.56 14.18 -10.05
N ARG A 118 4.88 13.10 -10.45
CA ARG A 118 4.96 12.51 -11.81
C ARG A 118 4.04 13.18 -12.82
#